data_AF-A0A352NX96-F1
#
_entry.id   AF-A0A352NX96-F1
#
_cell.length_a   1.000
_cell.length_b   1.000
_cell.length_c   1.000
_cell.angle_alpha   90.00
_cell.angle_beta   90.00
_cell.angle_gamma   90.00
#
_symmetry.space_group_name_H-M   'P 1'
#
loop_
_entity.id
_entity.type
_entity.pdbx_description
1 polymer ?
#
loop_
_entity_poly.entity_id
_entity_poly.type
_entity_poly.pdbx_seq_one_letter_code
_entity_poly.pdbx_strand_id
1 'polypeptide(L)' 'MEKIALLTDSACDIDEGTIEKYNVEVLPFRIIYRDREYVDKIEITPREV' A
#
# COMPACT_ATOMS: atom_id res chain seq x y z
N MET A 1 -11.09 26.49 6.73
CA MET A 1 -10.81 25.33 5.86
C MET A 1 -10.49 24.16 6.76
N GLU A 2 -11.22 23.07 6.60
CA GLU A 2 -10.92 21.82 7.31
C GLU A 2 -9.70 21.14 6.68
N LYS A 3 -8.86 20.54 7.52
CA LYS A 3 -7.74 19.72 7.05
C LYS A 3 -8.26 18.31 6.81
N ILE A 4 -8.18 17.83 5.58
CA ILE A 4 -8.60 16.48 5.19
C ILE A 4 -7.35 15.65 4.92
N ALA A 5 -7.24 14.50 5.57
CA ALA A 5 -6.21 13.51 5.28
C ALA A 5 -6.71 12.51 4.24
N LEU A 6 -5.82 12.09 3.34
CA LEU A 6 -6.10 11.03 2.37
C LEU A 6 -5.38 9.76 2.82
N LEU A 7 -6.14 8.68 2.97
CA LEU A 7 -5.64 7.39 3.45
C LEU A 7 -6.25 6.29 2.57
N THR A 8 -5.44 5.31 2.19
CA THR A 8 -5.87 4.11 1.49
C THR A 8 -5.04 2.90 1.93
N ASP A 9 -5.27 1.75 1.34
CA ASP A 9 -4.51 0.52 1.57
C ASP A 9 -3.78 0.03 0.31
N SER A 10 -2.96 -1.02 0.46
CA SER A 10 -2.14 -1.52 -0.65
C SER A 10 -2.95 -2.16 -1.78
N ALA A 11 -4.20 -2.59 -1.56
CA ALA A 11 -5.06 -3.16 -2.60
C ALA A 11 -5.69 -2.11 -3.52
N CYS A 12 -5.55 -0.82 -3.21
CA CYS A 12 -6.02 0.28 -4.07
C CYS A 12 -5.26 0.36 -5.41
N ASP A 13 -4.05 -0.20 -5.49
CA ASP A 13 -3.20 -0.20 -6.70
C ASP A 13 -2.99 1.18 -7.34
N ILE A 14 -2.98 2.22 -6.51
CA ILE A 14 -2.64 3.58 -6.92
C ILE A 14 -1.14 3.71 -7.19
N ASP A 15 -0.76 4.51 -8.20
CA ASP A 15 0.63 4.71 -8.59
C ASP A 15 1.36 5.69 -7.66
N GLU A 16 2.69 5.54 -7.57
CA GLU A 16 3.57 6.37 -6.71
C GLU A 16 3.44 7.87 -7.01
N GLY A 17 3.29 8.26 -8.28
CA GLY A 17 3.15 9.66 -8.67
C GLY A 17 1.88 10.30 -8.11
N THR A 18 0.78 9.54 -8.05
CA THR A 18 -0.46 9.99 -7.43
C THR A 18 -0.36 10.06 -5.90
N ILE A 19 0.32 9.10 -5.27
CA ILE A 19 0.58 9.10 -3.81
C ILE A 19 1.33 10.37 -3.40
N GLU A 20 2.45 10.66 -4.07
CA GLU A 20 3.29 11.83 -3.80
C GLU A 20 2.53 13.14 -4.05
N LYS A 21 1.82 13.24 -5.18
CA LYS A 21 1.10 14.45 -5.58
C LYS A 21 0.06 14.89 -4.55
N TYR A 22 -0.64 13.93 -3.94
CA TYR A 22 -1.75 14.22 -3.03
C TYR A 22 -1.41 13.94 -1.55
N ASN A 23 -0.18 13.56 -1.23
CA ASN A 23 0.25 13.18 0.11
C ASN A 23 -0.70 12.13 0.72
N VAL A 24 -0.94 11.05 -0.04
CA VAL A 24 -1.79 9.94 0.37
C VAL A 24 -0.98 9.02 1.28
N GLU A 25 -1.50 8.73 2.46
CA GLU A 25 -0.93 7.68 3.32
C GLU A 25 -1.44 6.31 2.86
N VAL A 26 -0.54 5.34 2.67
CA VAL A 26 -0.89 3.98 2.25
C VAL A 26 -0.59 2.99 3.37
N LEU A 27 -1.60 2.25 3.81
CA LEU A 27 -1.48 1.19 4.80
C LEU A 27 -1.21 -0.16 4.09
N PRO A 28 -0.02 -0.75 4.24
CA PRO A 28 0.26 -2.00 3.56
C PRO A 28 -0.43 -3.18 4.26
N PHE A 29 -0.93 -4.12 3.47
CA PHE A 29 -1.47 -5.37 3.99
C PHE A 29 -0.38 -6.32 4.46
N ARG A 30 -0.76 -7.21 5.39
CA ARG A 30 0.00 -8.43 5.70
C ARG A 30 -0.51 -9.56 4.83
N ILE A 31 0.36 -10.12 4.01
CA ILE A 31 0.09 -11.27 3.17
C ILE A 31 0.65 -12.52 3.85
N ILE A 32 -0.24 -13.45 4.19
CA ILE A 32 0.15 -14.78 4.67
C ILE A 32 0.25 -15.68 3.44
N TYR A 33 1.46 -16.09 3.06
CA TYR A 33 1.69 -16.93 1.90
C TYR A 33 2.71 -18.03 2.20
N ARG A 34 2.34 -19.28 1.90
CA ARG A 34 3.08 -20.50 2.26
C ARG A 34 3.33 -20.57 3.78
N ASP A 35 4.59 -20.45 4.18
CA ASP A 35 5.09 -20.61 5.54
C ASP A 35 5.58 -19.29 6.15
N ARG A 36 5.29 -18.15 5.50
CA ARG A 36 5.76 -16.83 5.93
C ARG A 36 4.69 -15.74 5.75
N GLU A 37 4.88 -14.65 6.50
CA GLU A 37 4.14 -13.41 6.35
C GLU A 37 5.00 -12.31 5.72
N TYR A 38 4.36 -11.47 4.92
CA TYR A 38 5.01 -10.39 4.17
C TYR A 38 4.19 -9.11 4.26
N VAL A 39 4.86 -7.97 4.28
CA VAL A 39 4.24 -6.66 4.09
C VAL A 39 4.13 -6.37 2.59
N ASP A 40 2.91 -6.24 2.09
CA ASP A 40 2.61 -6.01 0.67
C ASP A 40 3.31 -4.76 0.14
N LYS A 41 3.85 -4.86 -1.09
CA LYS A 41 4.67 -3.84 -1.78
C LYS A 41 5.98 -3.45 -1.08
N ILE A 42 6.31 -4.04 0.07
CA ILE A 42 7.58 -3.80 0.80
C ILE A 42 8.45 -5.07 0.81
N GLU A 43 7.87 -6.20 1.23
CA GLU A 43 8.56 -7.48 1.36
C GLU A 43 8.16 -8.50 0.30
N ILE A 44 7.05 -8.26 -0.40
CA ILE A 44 6.55 -9.12 -1.48
C ILE A 44 5.93 -8.28 -2.60
N THR A 45 6.08 -8.76 -3.83
CA THR A 45 5.48 -8.17 -5.02
C THR A 45 4.47 -9.13 -5.65
N PRO A 46 3.54 -8.63 -6.49
CA PRO A 46 2.58 -9.49 -7.19
C PRO A 46 3.20 -10.60 -8.05
N ARG A 47 4.49 -10.51 -8.42
CA ARG A 47 5.20 -11.54 -9.20
C ARG A 47 5.72 -12.71 -8.36
N GLU A 48 5.70 -12.58 -7.03
CA GLU A 48 6.25 -13.56 -6.09
C GLU A 48 5.17 -14.47 -5.45
N VAL A 49 3.89 -14.20 -5.74
CA VAL A 49 2.71 -14.95 -5.28
C VAL A 49 2.31 -16.02 -6.30
#